data_AF-A0A3B8VGT2-F1
#
_entry.id   AF-A0A3B8VGT2-F1
#
_cell.length_a   1.000
_cell.length_b   1.000
_cell.length_c   1.000
_cell.angle_alpha   90.00
_cell.angle_beta   90.00
_cell.angle_gamma   90.00
#
_symmetry.space_group_name_H-M   'P 1'
#
loop_
_entity.id
_entity.type
_entity.pdbx_description
1 polymer ?
#
loop_
_entity_poly.entity_id
_entity_poly.type
_entity_poly.pdbx_seq_one_letter_code
_entity_poly.pdbx_strand_id
1 'polypeptide(L)'
;EHRYPLVLLATKLGPTKDAFDMYQKFAAESGYESGTQHVSYLWKVHVDETDEKAEEVGRKYLSGVSNPFLSGNEGMVNPALMALPGHTSRTSKKIAASQFGPKGRFGVNRRTFDDQVADNTILTGTPDTVIPKIRNILETLRPGSVFFWDGDG
;
A
#
# COMPACT_ATOMS: atom_id res chain seq x y z
N GLU A 1 -12.67 -17.90 9.21
CA GLU A 1 -12.89 -19.33 8.90
C GLU A 1 -11.95 -19.91 7.83
N HIS A 2 -11.88 -19.36 6.62
CA HIS A 2 -11.06 -19.94 5.53
C HIS A 2 -9.54 -19.70 5.60
N ARG A 3 -9.07 -18.82 6.51
CA ARG A 3 -7.63 -18.56 6.75
C ARG A 3 -6.85 -18.09 5.53
N TYR A 4 -7.51 -17.39 4.60
CA TYR A 4 -6.81 -16.81 3.45
C TYR A 4 -5.79 -15.75 3.91
N PRO A 5 -4.60 -15.70 3.31
CA PRO A 5 -3.64 -14.64 3.56
C PRO A 5 -4.20 -13.26 3.15
N LEU A 6 -3.97 -12.27 4.00
CA LEU A 6 -4.24 -10.87 3.72
C LEU A 6 -2.98 -10.22 3.15
N VAL A 7 -3.06 -9.76 1.90
CA VAL A 7 -1.99 -9.00 1.25
C VAL A 7 -2.40 -7.54 1.16
N LEU A 8 -1.59 -6.63 1.74
CA LEU A 8 -1.81 -5.20 1.64
C LEU A 8 -0.78 -4.55 0.72
N LEU A 9 -1.25 -3.62 -0.12
CA LEU A 9 -0.52 -3.14 -1.29
C LEU A 9 -0.14 -1.67 -1.13
N ALA A 10 1.13 -1.41 -0.82
CA ALA A 10 1.77 -0.09 -0.71
C ALA A 10 0.99 0.91 0.16
N THR A 11 0.28 0.42 1.18
CA THR A 11 -0.46 1.24 2.15
C THR A 11 0.46 1.79 3.22
N LYS A 12 0.10 2.91 3.86
CA LYS A 12 0.84 3.46 5.01
C LYS A 12 1.01 2.41 6.12
N LEU A 13 2.15 2.45 6.83
CA LEU A 13 2.49 1.43 7.84
C LEU A 13 1.45 1.33 8.98
N GLY A 14 0.99 2.46 9.54
CA GLY A 14 0.00 2.47 10.62
C GLY A 14 -1.30 1.74 10.26
N PRO A 15 -2.03 2.15 9.21
CA PRO A 15 -3.22 1.44 8.74
C PRO A 15 -2.96 -0.01 8.33
N THR A 16 -1.75 -0.34 7.87
CA THR A 16 -1.37 -1.72 7.54
C THR A 16 -1.28 -2.56 8.81
N LYS A 17 -0.63 -2.03 9.85
CA LYS A 17 -0.56 -2.65 11.17
C LYS A 17 -1.97 -2.85 11.77
N ASP A 18 -2.82 -1.81 11.72
CA ASP A 18 -4.19 -1.91 12.24
C ASP A 18 -4.99 -3.01 11.54
N ALA A 19 -4.81 -3.17 10.23
CA ALA A 19 -5.47 -4.23 9.46
C ALA A 19 -4.92 -5.63 9.79
N PHE A 20 -3.62 -5.76 10.05
CA PHE A 20 -3.02 -7.02 10.51
C PHE A 20 -3.49 -7.38 11.93
N ASP A 21 -3.52 -6.41 12.85
CA ASP A 21 -4.04 -6.59 14.21
C ASP A 21 -5.53 -7.01 14.17
N MET A 22 -6.31 -6.39 13.27
CA MET A 22 -7.71 -6.75 13.06
C MET A 22 -7.87 -8.18 12.53
N TYR A 23 -7.03 -8.61 11.59
CA TYR A 23 -7.03 -9.99 11.10
C TYR A 23 -6.74 -10.98 12.24
N GLN A 24 -5.71 -10.70 13.04
CA GLN A 24 -5.32 -11.56 14.17
C GLN A 24 -6.42 -11.64 15.22
N LYS A 25 -7.06 -10.51 15.53
CA LYS A 25 -8.20 -10.46 16.46
C LYS A 25 -9.36 -11.34 15.98
N PHE A 26 -9.79 -11.18 14.73
CA PHE A 26 -10.90 -11.98 14.19
C PHE A 26 -10.54 -13.47 14.07
N ALA A 27 -9.29 -13.79 13.75
CA ALA A 27 -8.80 -15.16 13.79
C ALA A 27 -8.97 -15.76 15.19
N ALA A 28 -8.52 -15.04 16.24
CA ALA A 28 -8.63 -15.49 17.62
C ALA A 28 -10.09 -15.66 18.08
N GLU A 29 -10.96 -14.70 17.73
CA GLU A 29 -12.41 -14.79 17.98
C GLU A 29 -13.06 -15.99 17.26
N SER A 30 -12.49 -16.42 16.13
CA SER A 30 -12.90 -17.62 15.40
C SER A 30 -12.24 -18.91 15.91
N GLY A 31 -11.52 -18.87 17.04
CA GLY A 31 -10.83 -20.01 17.62
C GLY A 31 -9.53 -20.41 16.89
N TYR A 32 -8.89 -19.48 16.20
CA TYR A 32 -7.67 -19.72 15.43
C TYR A 32 -6.54 -18.74 15.78
N GLU A 33 -5.35 -19.25 16.06
CA GLU A 33 -4.16 -18.41 16.25
C GLU A 33 -3.51 -18.08 14.91
N SER A 34 -3.61 -16.81 14.48
CA SER A 34 -2.98 -16.33 13.25
C SER A 34 -1.51 -15.96 13.49
N GLY A 35 -0.61 -16.54 12.70
CA GLY A 35 0.79 -16.12 12.62
C GLY A 35 1.12 -15.30 11.36
N THR A 36 2.42 -15.09 11.13
CA THR A 36 2.96 -14.28 10.02
C THR A 36 2.60 -14.85 8.63
N GLN A 37 2.36 -16.15 8.53
CA GLN A 37 1.96 -16.83 7.29
C GLN A 37 0.64 -16.32 6.67
N HIS A 38 -0.18 -15.57 7.42
CA HIS A 38 -1.44 -15.02 6.92
C HIS A 38 -1.39 -13.53 6.59
N VAL A 39 -0.25 -12.88 6.78
CA VAL A 39 -0.11 -11.45 6.51
C VAL A 39 1.06 -11.23 5.57
N SER A 40 0.82 -10.46 4.51
CA SER A 40 1.83 -10.15 3.52
C SER A 40 1.74 -8.68 3.13
N TYR A 41 2.88 -8.12 2.77
CA TYR A 41 2.96 -6.71 2.40
C TYR A 41 3.68 -6.58 1.07
N LEU A 42 3.05 -5.86 0.16
CA LEU A 42 3.65 -5.42 -1.09
C LEU A 42 4.02 -3.95 -0.94
N TRP A 43 5.23 -3.57 -1.36
CA TRP A 43 5.60 -2.15 -1.44
C TRP A 43 6.50 -1.88 -2.63
N LYS A 44 6.59 -0.60 -3.00
CA LYS A 44 7.37 -0.13 -4.14
C LYS A 44 8.83 0.02 -3.72
N VAL A 45 9.73 -0.65 -4.41
CA VAL A 45 11.17 -0.60 -4.12
C VAL A 45 11.92 -0.44 -5.42
N HIS A 46 12.69 0.63 -5.54
CA HIS A 46 13.65 0.77 -6.61
C HIS A 46 15.04 1.02 -6.01
N VAL A 47 16.05 0.33 -6.55
CA VAL A 47 17.43 0.44 -6.09
C VAL A 47 18.32 0.64 -7.29
N ASP A 48 19.22 1.63 -7.21
CA ASP A 48 20.18 1.94 -8.28
C ASP A 48 21.57 2.24 -7.68
N GLU A 49 22.56 2.48 -8.54
CA GLU A 49 23.95 2.76 -8.20
C GLU A 49 24.12 4.08 -7.43
N THR A 50 23.24 5.06 -7.66
CA THR A 50 23.23 6.33 -6.93
C THR A 50 21.80 6.69 -6.51
N ASP A 51 21.67 7.48 -5.43
CA ASP A 51 20.36 7.90 -4.95
C ASP A 51 19.64 8.78 -5.99
N GLU A 52 20.36 9.60 -6.77
CA GLU A 52 19.77 10.44 -7.81
C GLU A 52 19.15 9.61 -8.95
N LYS A 53 19.86 8.58 -9.45
CA LYS A 53 19.34 7.66 -10.47
C LYS A 53 18.12 6.91 -9.95
N ALA A 54 18.22 6.41 -8.73
CA ALA A 54 17.13 5.68 -8.11
C ALA A 54 15.88 6.57 -7.96
N GLU A 55 16.05 7.84 -7.59
CA GLU A 55 14.95 8.80 -7.47
C GLU A 55 14.31 9.08 -8.83
N GLU A 56 15.12 9.36 -9.85
CA GLU A 56 14.66 9.61 -11.22
C GLU A 56 13.78 8.46 -11.73
N VAL A 57 14.26 7.22 -11.59
CA VAL A 57 13.52 6.03 -12.01
C VAL A 57 12.33 5.77 -11.10
N GLY A 58 12.49 5.95 -9.78
CA GLY A 58 11.42 5.77 -8.81
C GLY A 58 10.23 6.70 -9.05
N ARG A 59 10.45 7.92 -9.56
CA ARG A 59 9.35 8.84 -9.93
C ARG A 59 8.41 8.22 -10.97
N LYS A 60 8.89 7.26 -11.77
CA LYS A 60 8.08 6.53 -12.75
C LYS A 60 6.96 5.68 -12.15
N TYR A 61 7.03 5.33 -10.86
CA TYR A 61 5.92 4.68 -10.15
C TYR A 61 4.60 5.46 -10.24
N LEU A 62 4.66 6.76 -10.50
CA LEU A 62 3.51 7.63 -10.64
C LEU A 62 3.26 8.11 -12.08
N SER A 63 4.11 7.75 -13.05
CA SER A 63 4.02 8.24 -14.45
C SER A 63 3.74 7.12 -15.47
N GLY A 64 2.80 6.23 -15.15
CA GLY A 64 2.48 5.05 -15.97
C GLY A 64 1.32 5.28 -16.95
N VAL A 65 1.31 4.52 -18.05
CA VAL A 65 0.22 4.55 -19.04
C VAL A 65 -1.10 4.29 -18.32
N SER A 66 -2.03 5.24 -18.44
CA SER A 66 -3.29 5.15 -17.72
C SER A 66 -4.11 3.95 -18.20
N ASN A 67 -4.63 3.15 -17.27
CA ASN A 67 -5.66 2.19 -17.59
C ASN A 67 -6.83 2.94 -18.26
N PRO A 68 -7.20 2.61 -19.51
CA PRO A 68 -8.18 3.37 -20.29
C PRO A 68 -9.61 3.29 -19.70
N PHE A 69 -9.89 2.33 -18.82
CA PHE A 69 -11.20 2.15 -18.17
C PHE A 69 -11.26 2.65 -16.73
N LEU A 70 -10.11 2.77 -16.06
CA LEU A 70 -9.99 3.18 -14.65
C LEU A 70 -9.26 4.52 -14.46
N SER A 71 -8.86 5.16 -15.56
CA SER A 71 -8.13 6.43 -15.59
C SER A 71 -6.81 6.38 -14.79
N GLY A 72 -5.97 5.36 -15.04
CA GLY A 72 -4.78 4.92 -14.30
C GLY A 72 -4.02 5.92 -13.38
N ASN A 73 -2.70 6.11 -13.60
CA ASN A 73 -1.87 6.95 -12.71
C ASN A 73 -2.03 8.45 -12.99
N GLU A 74 -2.44 8.81 -14.20
CA GLU A 74 -2.55 10.21 -14.66
C GLU A 74 -3.98 10.61 -15.05
N GLY A 75 -4.93 9.66 -15.01
CA GLY A 75 -6.28 9.89 -15.47
C GLY A 75 -7.25 10.40 -14.39
N MET A 76 -8.33 11.03 -14.84
CA MET A 76 -9.44 11.45 -13.98
C MET A 76 -10.32 10.25 -13.60
N VAL A 77 -10.18 9.76 -12.37
CA VAL A 77 -11.03 8.69 -11.81
C VAL A 77 -12.51 9.07 -11.93
N ASN A 78 -13.31 8.20 -12.55
CA ASN A 78 -14.77 8.37 -12.63
C ASN A 78 -15.43 7.92 -11.31
N PRO A 79 -15.97 8.84 -10.48
CA PRO A 79 -16.54 8.48 -9.19
C PRO A 79 -17.75 7.54 -9.28
N ALA A 80 -18.48 7.57 -10.40
CA ALA A 80 -19.61 6.67 -10.62
C ALA A 80 -19.17 5.21 -10.78
N LEU A 81 -18.00 4.97 -11.40
CA LEU A 81 -17.43 3.63 -11.54
C LEU A 81 -16.81 3.11 -10.23
N MET A 82 -16.27 4.00 -9.40
CA MET A 82 -15.64 3.62 -8.13
C MET A 82 -16.63 3.39 -6.98
N ALA A 83 -17.89 3.81 -7.13
CA ALA A 83 -18.90 3.77 -6.08
C ALA A 83 -20.27 3.31 -6.60
N LEU A 84 -20.27 2.22 -7.39
CA LEU A 84 -21.49 1.62 -7.92
C LEU A 84 -22.52 1.36 -6.79
N PRO A 85 -23.82 1.62 -7.04
CA PRO A 85 -24.86 1.34 -6.06
C PRO A 85 -24.77 -0.10 -5.52
N GLY A 86 -24.75 -0.26 -4.20
CA GLY A 86 -24.66 -1.56 -3.52
C GLY A 86 -23.23 -2.07 -3.22
N HIS A 87 -22.19 -1.51 -3.84
CA HIS A 87 -20.80 -2.00 -3.66
C HIS A 87 -20.08 -1.42 -2.44
N THR A 88 -20.55 -0.29 -1.89
CA THR A 88 -19.98 0.31 -0.69
C THR A 88 -21.08 0.71 0.29
N SER A 89 -20.96 0.27 1.54
CA SER A 89 -21.90 0.68 2.59
C SER A 89 -21.70 2.14 3.00
N ARG A 90 -22.77 2.81 3.45
CA ARG A 90 -22.67 4.20 3.96
C ARG A 90 -21.71 4.31 5.14
N THR A 91 -21.69 3.29 6.00
CA THR A 91 -20.77 3.21 7.15
C THR A 91 -19.32 3.15 6.69
N SER A 92 -19.01 2.30 5.69
CA SER A 92 -17.67 2.21 5.11
C SER A 92 -17.20 3.54 4.53
N LYS A 93 -18.08 4.29 3.83
CA LYS A 93 -17.75 5.63 3.31
C LYS A 93 -17.40 6.62 4.43
N LYS A 94 -18.12 6.60 5.56
CA LYS A 94 -17.83 7.47 6.71
C LYS A 94 -16.47 7.15 7.34
N ILE A 95 -16.17 5.86 7.54
CA ILE A 95 -14.87 5.42 8.08
C ILE A 95 -13.73 5.80 7.12
N ALA A 96 -13.92 5.61 5.81
CA ALA A 96 -12.91 5.97 4.82
C ALA A 96 -12.62 7.48 4.83
N ALA A 97 -13.66 8.32 4.96
CA ALA A 97 -13.50 9.77 5.05
C ALA A 97 -12.78 10.21 6.34
N SER A 98 -13.06 9.55 7.48
CA SER A 98 -12.40 9.88 8.75
C SER A 98 -10.93 9.45 8.80
N GLN A 99 -10.59 8.32 8.18
CA GLN A 99 -9.24 7.73 8.21
C GLN A 99 -8.32 8.27 7.11
N PHE A 100 -8.87 8.59 5.93
CA PHE A 100 -8.09 8.98 4.75
C PHE A 100 -8.42 10.38 4.24
N GLY A 101 -9.25 11.13 4.96
CA GLY A 101 -9.71 12.47 4.57
C GLY A 101 -10.78 12.45 3.47
N PRO A 102 -11.20 13.64 2.98
CA PRO A 102 -12.34 13.77 2.07
C PRO A 102 -12.16 13.08 0.71
N LYS A 103 -10.91 12.78 0.30
CA LYS A 103 -10.61 12.00 -0.92
C LYS A 103 -10.67 10.48 -0.71
N GLY A 104 -10.92 10.02 0.53
CA GLY A 104 -11.07 8.62 0.90
C GLY A 104 -9.83 7.76 0.60
N ARG A 105 -10.01 6.44 0.62
CA ARG A 105 -8.94 5.44 0.42
C ARG A 105 -8.26 5.51 -0.96
N PHE A 106 -8.82 6.27 -1.91
CA PHE A 106 -8.20 6.52 -3.23
C PHE A 106 -7.38 7.81 -3.26
N GLY A 107 -7.50 8.68 -2.25
CA GLY A 107 -6.65 9.86 -2.09
C GLY A 107 -5.19 9.52 -1.82
N VAL A 108 -4.90 8.35 -1.25
CA VAL A 108 -3.52 7.87 -1.01
C VAL A 108 -2.74 7.54 -2.28
N ASN A 109 -3.41 7.23 -3.39
CA ASN A 109 -2.78 7.01 -4.69
C ASN A 109 -2.49 8.32 -5.45
N ARG A 110 -2.96 9.47 -4.92
CA ARG A 110 -2.74 10.81 -5.49
C ARG A 110 -1.76 11.65 -4.67
N ARG A 111 -1.01 11.00 -3.75
CA ARG A 111 0.05 11.65 -2.98
C ARG A 111 1.25 11.88 -3.88
N THR A 112 2.00 12.94 -3.61
CA THR A 112 3.23 13.21 -4.36
C THR A 112 4.22 12.06 -4.16
N PHE A 113 5.18 11.96 -5.08
CA PHE A 113 6.29 11.02 -4.92
C PHE A 113 7.00 11.25 -3.57
N ASP A 114 7.29 12.51 -3.24
CA ASP A 114 8.03 12.88 -2.04
C ASP A 114 7.25 12.50 -0.75
N ASP A 115 5.93 12.68 -0.72
CA ASP A 115 5.08 12.25 0.40
C ASP A 115 5.11 10.72 0.60
N GLN A 116 5.18 9.97 -0.51
CA GLN A 116 5.23 8.50 -0.48
C GLN A 116 6.62 7.99 -0.07
N VAL A 117 7.68 8.69 -0.46
CA VAL A 117 9.05 8.42 0.02
C VAL A 117 9.16 8.74 1.51
N ALA A 118 8.60 9.89 1.95
CA ALA A 118 8.66 10.34 3.34
C ALA A 118 7.98 9.37 4.32
N ASP A 119 6.92 8.68 3.91
CA ASP A 119 6.23 7.69 4.74
C ASP A 119 6.54 6.22 4.40
N ASN A 120 7.61 6.00 3.63
CA ASN A 120 8.13 4.68 3.25
C ASN A 120 7.13 3.80 2.47
N THR A 121 6.14 4.40 1.80
CA THR A 121 5.28 3.67 0.84
C THR A 121 5.93 3.51 -0.53
N ILE A 122 6.92 4.35 -0.85
CA ILE A 122 7.93 4.15 -1.90
C ILE A 122 9.31 4.13 -1.25
N LEU A 123 10.12 3.13 -1.55
CA LEU A 123 11.53 3.11 -1.24
C LEU A 123 12.33 3.33 -2.51
N THR A 124 13.17 4.36 -2.50
CA THR A 124 14.17 4.60 -3.53
C THR A 124 15.52 4.92 -2.88
N GLY A 125 16.60 4.54 -3.56
CA GLY A 125 17.98 4.87 -3.18
C GLY A 125 18.98 3.79 -3.57
N THR A 126 20.18 3.87 -3.01
CA THR A 126 21.18 2.80 -3.08
C THR A 126 20.84 1.64 -2.13
N PRO A 127 21.50 0.46 -2.26
CA PRO A 127 21.33 -0.63 -1.30
C PRO A 127 21.54 -0.19 0.16
N ASP A 128 22.53 0.66 0.40
CA ASP A 128 22.89 1.14 1.74
C ASP A 128 21.81 2.05 2.34
N THR A 129 21.13 2.86 1.53
CA THR A 129 20.07 3.74 2.00
C THR A 129 18.71 3.03 2.10
N VAL A 130 18.48 1.97 1.32
CA VAL A 130 17.21 1.22 1.29
C VAL A 130 17.14 0.11 2.34
N ILE A 131 18.22 -0.62 2.61
CA ILE A 131 18.23 -1.73 3.59
C ILE A 131 17.73 -1.30 5.00
N PRO A 132 18.18 -0.16 5.57
CA PRO A 132 17.67 0.30 6.87
C PRO A 132 16.17 0.59 6.86
N LYS A 133 15.64 1.12 5.74
CA LYS A 133 14.21 1.39 5.57
C LYS A 133 13.42 0.07 5.52
N ILE A 134 13.90 -0.92 4.76
CA ILE A 134 13.31 -2.27 4.71
C ILE A 134 13.28 -2.89 6.10
N ARG A 135 14.38 -2.81 6.85
CA ARG A 135 14.44 -3.31 8.23
C ARG A 135 13.35 -2.70 9.10
N ASN A 136 13.22 -1.38 9.09
CA ASN A 136 12.19 -0.68 9.85
C ASN A 136 10.76 -1.16 9.50
N ILE A 137 10.47 -1.37 8.21
CA ILE A 137 9.16 -1.89 7.76
C ILE A 137 8.94 -3.31 8.27
N LEU A 138 9.94 -4.19 8.15
CA LEU A 138 9.85 -5.58 8.59
C LEU A 138 9.71 -5.71 10.11
N GLU A 139 10.40 -4.87 10.88
CA GLU A 139 10.28 -4.82 12.35
C GLU A 139 8.91 -4.30 12.78
N THR A 140 8.34 -3.34 12.02
CA THR A 140 7.03 -2.76 12.30
C THR A 140 5.88 -3.70 11.97
N LEU A 141 5.90 -4.30 10.77
CA LEU A 141 4.76 -5.06 10.22
C LEU A 141 4.87 -6.57 10.42
N ARG A 142 6.10 -7.10 10.53
CA ARG A 142 6.41 -8.54 10.64
C ARG A 142 5.61 -9.43 9.66
N PRO A 143 5.56 -9.11 8.35
CA PRO A 143 4.84 -9.93 7.39
C PRO A 143 5.55 -11.28 7.19
N GLY A 144 4.80 -12.35 6.88
CA GLY A 144 5.37 -13.66 6.54
C GLY A 144 5.87 -13.74 5.10
N SER A 145 5.31 -12.92 4.22
CA SER A 145 5.75 -12.79 2.82
C SER A 145 5.82 -11.32 2.41
N VAL A 146 6.80 -11.02 1.56
CA VAL A 146 7.04 -9.69 1.00
C VAL A 146 6.98 -9.78 -0.51
N PHE A 147 6.33 -8.79 -1.13
CA PHE A 147 6.33 -8.62 -2.57
C PHE A 147 6.95 -7.26 -2.90
N PHE A 148 7.97 -7.25 -3.75
CA PHE A 148 8.48 -6.00 -4.30
C PHE A 148 7.73 -5.69 -5.58
N TRP A 149 7.15 -4.49 -5.60
CA TRP A 149 6.70 -3.88 -6.83
C TRP A 149 7.86 -3.04 -7.35
N ASP A 150 8.58 -3.57 -8.34
CA ASP A 150 9.53 -2.77 -9.12
C ASP A 150 8.79 -2.08 -10.27
N GLY A 151 9.22 -0.89 -10.68
CA GLY A 151 8.59 -0.19 -11.79
C GLY A 151 8.58 -1.06 -13.04
N ASP A 152 7.55 -0.98 -13.89
CA ASP A 152 7.68 -1.47 -15.26
C ASP A 152 8.81 -0.65 -15.89
N GLY A 153 9.99 -1.28 -16.08
CA GLY A 153 11.25 -0.62 -16.48
C GLY A 153 11.14 0.27 -17.71
#